data_AF-A0A0A9DN64-F1
#
_entry.id   AF-A0A0A9DN64-F1
#
_cell.length_a   1.000
_cell.length_b   1.000
_cell.length_c   1.000
_cell.angle_alpha   90.00
_cell.angle_beta   90.00
_cell.angle_gamma   90.00
#
_symmetry.space_group_name_H-M   'P 1'
#
loop_
_entity.id
_entity.type
_entity.pdbx_description
1 polymer ?
#
loop_
_entity_poly.entity_id
_entity_poly.type
_entity_poly.pdbx_seq_one_letter_code
_entity_poly.pdbx_strand_id
1 'polypeptide(L)'
;MAITATNWYAFSWLLMLPWLWCIVLCPVSSSGLVVTHLPGFDGPLPFSLETGYVEVDQGTGVHLFYYFVQSEKDPAKDPLVLWLQGGPGCSGLSGIVHEMGPFLFDVQYTGNGYKDGLPRLLYRHETWSKVSNIIFVDSPVGSGFSYATTNEGFGTSDTIAIKQLVIFLRKWMDEHPQFLSNPLYIGGESYSGIVVPALTLEIDRLISKLPKTCLFDDCGPYVPTQSSAVETEDIKQ
;
A
#
# COMPACT_ATOMS: atom_id res chain seq x y z
N MET A 1 32.47 -27.33 47.12
CA MET A 1 31.23 -27.48 46.34
C MET A 1 31.56 -27.05 44.92
N ALA A 2 31.85 -28.02 44.04
CA ALA A 2 32.40 -27.77 42.71
C ALA A 2 31.26 -27.61 41.69
N ILE A 3 31.17 -26.43 41.08
CA ILE A 3 30.27 -26.16 39.96
C ILE A 3 30.97 -26.74 38.72
N THR A 4 30.50 -27.88 38.24
CA THR A 4 31.06 -28.55 37.06
C THR A 4 30.75 -27.75 35.79
N ALA A 5 31.76 -27.59 34.91
CA ALA A 5 31.73 -26.79 33.68
C ALA A 5 30.69 -27.22 32.61
N THR A 6 29.88 -28.24 32.90
CA THR A 6 28.82 -28.76 32.02
C THR A 6 27.56 -27.88 31.98
N ASN A 7 27.39 -26.93 32.90
CA ASN A 7 26.20 -26.08 32.98
C ASN A 7 26.27 -24.78 32.17
N TRP A 8 27.45 -24.37 31.68
CA TRP A 8 27.60 -23.14 30.91
C TRP A 8 26.98 -23.22 29.52
N TYR A 9 27.14 -24.37 28.86
CA TYR A 9 26.58 -24.59 27.52
C TYR A 9 25.05 -24.63 27.55
N ALA A 10 24.42 -25.22 28.56
CA ALA A 10 22.96 -25.27 28.66
C ALA A 10 22.32 -23.87 28.84
N PHE A 11 22.96 -22.99 29.61
CA PHE A 11 22.50 -21.60 29.80
C PHE A 11 22.68 -20.74 28.54
N SER A 12 23.73 -20.99 27.75
CA SER A 12 24.00 -20.26 26.51
C SER A 12 22.98 -20.58 25.40
N TRP A 13 22.43 -21.80 25.36
CA TRP A 13 21.42 -22.17 24.38
C TRP A 13 20.04 -21.59 24.73
N LEU A 14 19.71 -21.51 26.03
CA LEU A 14 18.47 -20.89 26.52
C LEU A 14 18.38 -19.38 26.23
N LEU A 15 19.51 -18.68 26.16
CA LEU A 15 19.56 -17.26 25.82
C LEU A 15 19.48 -16.97 24.30
N MET A 16 19.74 -17.97 23.44
CA MET A 16 19.67 -17.85 21.98
C MET A 16 18.30 -18.23 21.41
N LEU A 17 17.51 -19.03 22.13
CA LEU A 17 16.16 -19.46 21.73
C LEU A 17 15.17 -18.30 21.46
N PRO A 18 15.16 -17.18 22.22
CA PRO A 18 14.28 -16.04 21.91
C PRO A 18 14.61 -15.37 20.58
N TRP A 19 15.89 -15.33 20.21
CA TRP A 19 16.39 -14.71 18.99
C TRP A 19 16.08 -15.56 17.75
N LEU A 20 16.14 -16.89 17.90
CA LEU A 20 15.69 -17.84 16.89
C LEU A 20 14.17 -17.79 16.69
N TRP A 21 13.38 -17.55 17.74
CA TRP A 21 11.92 -17.41 17.61
C TRP A 21 11.48 -16.10 16.91
N CYS A 22 12.24 -15.01 17.08
CA CYS A 22 12.01 -13.76 16.35
C CYS A 22 12.24 -13.89 14.83
N ILE A 23 13.15 -14.78 14.39
CA ILE A 23 13.45 -14.97 12.96
C ILE A 23 12.35 -15.81 12.26
N VAL A 24 11.65 -16.68 12.99
CA VAL A 24 10.65 -17.61 12.42
C VAL A 24 9.27 -16.96 12.22
N LEU A 25 8.99 -15.80 12.83
CA LEU A 25 7.67 -15.14 12.78
C LEU A 25 7.53 -14.03 11.72
N CYS A 26 8.54 -13.80 10.88
CA CYS A 26 8.45 -12.79 9.81
C CYS A 26 8.65 -13.40 8.43
N PRO A 27 7.58 -13.88 7.76
CA PRO A 27 7.50 -13.75 6.33
C PRO A 27 6.96 -12.34 6.02
N VAL A 28 7.66 -11.28 6.42
CA VAL A 28 7.40 -9.96 5.81
C VAL A 28 8.19 -9.96 4.51
N SER A 29 7.65 -10.62 3.51
CA SER A 29 8.05 -10.37 2.13
C SER A 29 7.47 -9.02 1.77
N SER A 30 8.17 -7.94 2.17
CA SER A 30 7.81 -6.60 1.71
C SER A 30 7.91 -6.59 0.19
N SER A 31 6.77 -6.47 -0.47
CA SER A 31 6.66 -6.42 -1.94
C SER A 31 7.02 -5.02 -2.48
N GLY A 32 7.28 -4.06 -1.58
CA GLY A 32 7.65 -2.68 -1.89
C GLY A 32 9.12 -2.53 -2.26
N LEU A 33 9.37 -1.83 -3.37
CA LEU A 33 10.67 -1.38 -3.82
C LEU A 33 10.78 0.13 -3.60
N VAL A 34 11.73 0.54 -2.78
CA VAL A 34 12.07 1.97 -2.61
C VAL A 34 12.84 2.45 -3.84
N VAL A 35 12.31 3.49 -4.48
CA VAL A 35 12.89 4.12 -5.66
C VAL A 35 13.71 5.34 -5.22
N THR A 36 15.02 5.29 -5.44
CA THR A 36 15.92 6.41 -5.10
C THR A 36 16.32 7.24 -6.32
N HIS A 37 16.24 6.66 -7.51
CA HIS A 37 16.62 7.27 -8.78
C HIS A 37 15.65 6.82 -9.87
N LEU A 38 15.30 7.72 -10.77
CA LEU A 38 14.49 7.40 -11.95
C LEU A 38 15.20 7.86 -13.22
N PRO A 39 15.12 7.07 -14.30
CA PRO A 39 15.50 7.56 -15.62
C PRO A 39 14.76 8.88 -15.92
N GLY A 40 15.51 9.88 -16.37
CA GLY A 40 14.96 11.19 -16.74
C GLY A 40 14.91 12.18 -15.59
N PHE A 41 15.17 11.78 -14.34
CA PHE A 41 15.32 12.69 -13.21
C PHE A 41 16.80 12.92 -12.89
N ASP A 42 17.20 14.18 -12.70
CA ASP A 42 18.59 14.54 -12.43
C ASP A 42 18.94 14.32 -10.95
N GLY A 43 19.69 13.25 -10.65
CA GLY A 43 20.15 12.92 -9.30
C GLY A 43 19.16 12.08 -8.48
N PRO A 44 19.36 11.96 -7.16
CA PRO A 44 18.45 11.23 -6.28
C PRO A 44 17.12 11.97 -6.12
N LEU A 45 16.03 11.22 -5.93
CA LEU A 45 14.72 11.80 -5.65
C LEU A 45 14.73 12.58 -4.33
N PRO A 46 14.20 13.81 -4.28
CA PRO A 46 14.17 14.63 -3.06
C PRO A 46 13.01 14.24 -2.10
N PHE A 47 12.29 13.17 -2.39
CA PHE A 47 11.15 12.65 -1.63
C PHE A 47 11.18 11.12 -1.62
N SER A 48 10.42 10.51 -0.71
CA SER A 48 10.30 9.05 -0.66
C SER A 48 9.27 8.56 -1.67
N LEU A 49 9.70 7.66 -2.55
CA LEU A 49 8.85 6.92 -3.46
C LEU A 49 9.06 5.43 -3.25
N GLU A 50 7.98 4.70 -3.06
CA GLU A 50 7.96 3.25 -3.03
C GLU A 50 6.98 2.76 -4.09
N THR A 51 7.28 1.64 -4.72
CA THR A 51 6.37 0.97 -5.67
C THR A 51 6.30 -0.50 -5.37
N GLY A 52 5.15 -1.13 -5.51
CA GLY A 52 5.02 -2.56 -5.28
C GLY A 52 3.74 -3.14 -5.81
N TYR A 53 3.56 -4.43 -5.56
CA TYR A 53 2.35 -5.17 -5.91
C TYR A 53 1.70 -5.77 -4.67
N VAL A 54 0.37 -5.70 -4.62
CA VAL A 54 -0.43 -6.43 -3.64
C VAL A 54 -1.29 -7.44 -4.39
N GLU A 55 -1.16 -8.72 -4.04
CA GLU A 55 -2.03 -9.78 -4.54
C GLU A 55 -3.41 -9.66 -3.89
N VAL A 56 -4.45 -9.45 -4.69
CA VAL A 56 -5.83 -9.22 -4.23
C VAL A 56 -6.79 -10.36 -4.59
N ASP A 57 -6.37 -11.29 -5.44
CA ASP A 57 -7.08 -12.54 -5.74
C ASP A 57 -6.06 -13.66 -6.01
N GLN A 58 -5.96 -14.62 -5.10
CA GLN A 58 -5.05 -15.78 -5.23
C GLN A 58 -5.55 -16.81 -6.25
N GLY A 59 -6.86 -16.91 -6.47
CA GLY A 59 -7.45 -17.91 -7.35
C GLY A 59 -7.19 -17.60 -8.83
N THR A 60 -7.17 -16.31 -9.17
CA THR A 60 -6.87 -15.84 -10.54
C THR A 60 -5.54 -15.07 -10.65
N GLY A 61 -4.81 -14.96 -9.53
CA GLY A 61 -3.52 -14.27 -9.41
C GLY A 61 -3.60 -12.82 -9.83
N VAL A 62 -4.57 -12.06 -9.30
CA VAL A 62 -4.68 -10.61 -9.54
C VAL A 62 -3.75 -9.87 -8.61
N HIS A 63 -2.89 -9.03 -9.18
CA HIS A 63 -1.98 -8.15 -8.46
C HIS A 63 -2.25 -6.69 -8.85
N LEU A 64 -2.54 -5.85 -7.85
CA LEU A 64 -2.64 -4.41 -8.04
C LEU A 64 -1.30 -3.75 -7.76
N PHE A 65 -0.85 -2.92 -8.70
CA PHE A 65 0.34 -2.10 -8.59
C PHE A 65 0.03 -0.79 -7.88
N TYR A 66 0.97 -0.31 -7.08
CA TYR A 66 0.87 0.98 -6.41
C TYR A 66 2.15 1.79 -6.48
N TYR A 67 1.97 3.10 -6.35
CA TYR A 67 3.02 4.06 -6.01
C TYR A 67 2.67 4.68 -4.67
N PHE A 68 3.61 4.67 -3.74
CA PHE A 68 3.47 5.28 -2.43
C PHE A 68 4.47 6.42 -2.28
N VAL A 69 3.94 7.63 -2.08
CA VAL A 69 4.73 8.84 -1.83
C VAL A 69 4.49 9.27 -0.39
N GLN A 70 5.55 9.27 0.43
CA GLN A 70 5.42 9.72 1.82
C GLN A 70 5.29 11.23 1.91
N SER A 71 4.65 11.70 2.98
CA SER A 71 4.60 13.13 3.27
C SER A 71 6.01 13.69 3.44
N GLU A 72 6.26 14.87 2.88
CA GLU A 72 7.53 15.57 3.03
C GLU A 72 7.62 16.37 4.34
N LYS A 73 6.51 16.51 5.06
CA LYS A 73 6.45 17.28 6.31
C LYS A 73 6.57 16.39 7.55
N ASP A 74 5.57 15.57 7.86
CA ASP A 74 5.60 14.62 8.97
C ASP A 74 4.82 13.33 8.60
N PRO A 75 5.45 12.34 7.92
CA PRO A 75 4.80 11.10 7.52
C PRO A 75 4.04 10.38 8.63
N ALA A 76 4.50 10.48 9.88
CA ALA A 76 3.88 9.80 11.01
C ALA A 76 2.59 10.46 11.51
N LYS A 77 2.33 11.71 11.13
CA LYS A 77 1.13 12.47 11.56
C LYS A 77 0.23 12.91 10.41
N ASP A 78 0.81 13.17 9.25
CA ASP A 78 0.07 13.65 8.09
C ASP A 78 -0.87 12.55 7.55
N PRO A 79 -2.02 12.91 6.98
CA PRO A 79 -3.02 11.95 6.54
C PRO A 79 -2.49 10.94 5.52
N LEU A 80 -3.05 9.73 5.55
CA LEU A 80 -2.89 8.73 4.49
C LEU A 80 -4.04 8.89 3.49
N VAL A 81 -3.70 9.09 2.23
CA VAL A 81 -4.65 9.30 1.14
C VAL A 81 -4.54 8.13 0.16
N LEU A 82 -5.61 7.35 0.02
CA LEU A 82 -5.76 6.42 -1.10
C LEU A 82 -6.36 7.19 -2.28
N TRP A 83 -5.63 7.28 -3.39
CA TRP A 83 -6.04 8.01 -4.59
C TRP A 83 -6.28 7.07 -5.78
N LEU A 84 -7.47 7.20 -6.39
CA LEU A 84 -7.89 6.41 -7.54
C LEU A 84 -8.14 7.29 -8.77
N GLN A 85 -7.48 6.99 -9.87
CA GLN A 85 -7.80 7.64 -11.14
C GLN A 85 -9.14 7.12 -11.70
N GLY A 86 -9.71 7.82 -12.68
CA GLY A 86 -10.93 7.39 -13.37
C GLY A 86 -10.70 6.49 -14.58
N GLY A 87 -11.36 6.84 -15.69
CA GLY A 87 -11.37 6.07 -16.92
C GLY A 87 -12.75 5.47 -17.21
N PRO A 88 -13.03 4.20 -16.83
CA PRO A 88 -12.23 3.31 -15.97
C PRO A 88 -10.94 2.81 -16.62
N GLY A 89 -9.93 2.47 -15.81
CA GLY A 89 -8.69 1.84 -16.29
C GLY A 89 -7.47 2.74 -16.35
N CYS A 90 -7.60 4.03 -15.99
CA CYS A 90 -6.47 4.95 -16.02
C CYS A 90 -5.48 4.65 -14.89
N SER A 91 -4.19 4.75 -15.19
CA SER A 91 -3.13 4.53 -14.21
C SER A 91 -3.02 5.68 -13.20
N GLY A 92 -2.72 5.36 -11.95
CA GLY A 92 -2.34 6.31 -10.92
C GLY A 92 -1.08 7.12 -11.27
N LEU A 93 -0.27 6.66 -12.23
CA LEU A 93 0.84 7.45 -12.78
C LEU A 93 0.36 8.78 -13.36
N SER A 94 -0.87 8.86 -13.90
CA SER A 94 -1.46 10.12 -14.35
C SER A 94 -1.55 11.14 -13.21
N GLY A 95 -2.14 10.72 -12.08
CA GLY A 95 -2.23 11.54 -10.87
C GLY A 95 -0.86 12.02 -10.39
N ILE A 96 0.17 11.19 -10.58
CA ILE A 96 1.54 11.51 -10.17
C ILE A 96 2.19 12.59 -11.04
N VAL A 97 2.08 12.48 -12.37
CA VAL A 97 2.86 13.32 -13.30
C VAL A 97 2.06 14.52 -13.85
N HIS A 98 0.73 14.42 -13.92
CA HIS A 98 -0.12 15.48 -14.48
C HIS A 98 -0.86 16.29 -13.43
N GLU A 99 -1.24 15.69 -12.30
CA GLU A 99 -2.17 16.32 -11.35
C GLU A 99 -1.47 16.78 -10.07
N MET A 100 -1.35 15.90 -9.08
CA MET A 100 -1.05 16.25 -7.68
C MET A 100 0.23 15.62 -7.15
N GLY A 101 0.84 14.69 -7.88
CA GLY A 101 2.09 14.07 -7.44
C GLY A 101 3.33 14.93 -7.68
N PRO A 102 4.49 14.41 -7.25
CA PRO A 102 5.73 15.17 -7.16
C PRO A 102 6.48 15.31 -8.48
N PHE A 103 5.95 14.78 -9.60
CA PHE A 103 6.62 14.82 -10.89
C PHE A 103 5.91 15.72 -11.91
N LEU A 104 6.72 16.20 -12.85
CA LEU A 104 6.33 16.92 -14.06
C LEU A 104 7.21 16.44 -15.21
N PHE A 105 6.66 16.32 -16.41
CA PHE A 105 7.47 16.20 -17.62
C PHE A 105 8.00 17.57 -18.05
N ASP A 106 9.29 17.66 -18.39
CA ASP A 106 9.92 18.84 -18.99
C ASP A 106 9.53 18.98 -20.48
N VAL A 107 8.23 19.12 -20.73
CA VAL A 107 7.66 19.31 -22.08
C VAL A 107 7.26 20.76 -22.34
N GLN A 108 6.81 21.47 -21.30
CA GLN A 108 6.29 22.83 -21.40
C GLN A 108 7.28 23.89 -20.89
N TYR A 109 8.18 23.53 -19.97
CA TYR A 109 8.96 24.53 -19.22
C TYR A 109 10.20 25.04 -19.96
N THR A 110 10.83 24.22 -20.81
CA THR A 110 12.02 24.62 -21.58
C THR A 110 11.73 25.27 -22.93
N GLY A 111 10.46 25.39 -23.34
CA GLY A 111 10.04 26.02 -24.60
C GLY A 111 10.46 25.29 -25.89
N ASN A 112 11.13 24.13 -25.75
CA ASN A 112 11.69 23.37 -26.87
C ASN A 112 10.81 22.18 -27.31
N GLY A 113 9.74 21.87 -26.56
CA GLY A 113 8.94 20.67 -26.76
C GLY A 113 9.73 19.38 -26.51
N TYR A 114 9.03 18.25 -26.52
CA TYR A 114 9.68 16.93 -26.54
C TYR A 114 10.27 16.68 -27.92
N LYS A 115 11.58 16.38 -27.98
CA LYS A 115 12.33 16.20 -29.24
C LYS A 115 12.87 14.77 -29.40
N ASP A 116 12.19 13.79 -28.82
CA ASP A 116 12.53 12.35 -28.82
C ASP A 116 13.50 11.92 -27.69
N GLY A 117 13.46 10.63 -27.34
CA GLY A 117 14.28 10.02 -26.29
C GLY A 117 13.56 9.82 -24.96
N LEU A 118 14.30 9.64 -23.88
CA LEU A 118 13.70 9.51 -22.56
C LEU A 118 13.20 10.89 -22.09
N PRO A 119 11.92 11.05 -21.71
CA PRO A 119 11.42 12.32 -21.25
C PRO A 119 12.12 12.71 -19.93
N ARG A 120 12.51 13.97 -19.82
CA ARG A 120 13.06 14.51 -18.57
C ARG A 120 11.94 14.78 -17.58
N LEU A 121 12.18 14.41 -16.32
CA LEU A 121 11.31 14.60 -15.18
C LEU A 121 11.85 15.74 -14.32
N LEU A 122 10.95 16.61 -13.88
CA LEU A 122 11.21 17.68 -12.92
C LEU A 122 10.42 17.41 -11.65
N TYR A 123 10.93 17.94 -10.53
CA TYR A 123 10.22 17.91 -9.26
C TYR A 123 9.17 19.03 -9.21
N ARG A 124 7.94 18.68 -8.82
CA ARG A 124 6.83 19.62 -8.61
C ARG A 124 6.78 20.05 -7.15
N HIS A 125 6.99 21.33 -6.88
CA HIS A 125 6.96 21.84 -5.51
C HIS A 125 5.54 21.96 -4.93
N GLU A 126 4.52 22.11 -5.79
CA GLU A 126 3.10 22.23 -5.46
C GLU A 126 2.39 20.86 -5.42
N THR A 127 3.09 19.83 -4.95
CA THR A 127 2.54 18.48 -4.80
C THR A 127 1.77 18.32 -3.49
N TRP A 128 0.75 17.45 -3.48
CA TRP A 128 0.01 17.11 -2.26
C TRP A 128 0.88 16.33 -1.26
N SER A 129 1.99 15.71 -1.68
CA SER A 129 2.92 15.05 -0.75
C SER A 129 3.59 16.03 0.22
N LYS A 130 3.45 17.35 0.03
CA LYS A 130 3.88 18.33 1.03
C LYS A 130 3.21 18.17 2.39
N VAL A 131 2.01 17.58 2.44
CA VAL A 131 1.21 17.47 3.67
C VAL A 131 0.42 16.16 3.75
N SER A 132 0.75 15.15 2.95
CA SER A 132 0.04 13.87 2.96
C SER A 132 0.92 12.71 2.49
N ASN A 133 0.67 11.53 3.08
CA ASN A 133 1.14 10.26 2.54
C ASN A 133 0.13 9.81 1.49
N ILE A 134 0.55 9.52 0.26
CA ILE A 134 -0.38 9.25 -0.84
C ILE A 134 -0.07 7.90 -1.48
N ILE A 135 -1.07 7.03 -1.53
CA ILE A 135 -1.04 5.76 -2.27
C ILE A 135 -1.83 5.96 -3.57
N PHE A 136 -1.15 5.96 -4.70
CA PHE A 136 -1.76 5.91 -6.02
C PHE A 136 -1.86 4.44 -6.44
N VAL A 137 -3.07 3.96 -6.72
CA VAL A 137 -3.29 2.55 -7.08
C VAL A 137 -3.74 2.46 -8.53
N ASP A 138 -3.10 1.57 -9.28
CA ASP A 138 -3.56 1.17 -10.60
C ASP A 138 -4.74 0.19 -10.43
N SER A 139 -5.97 0.69 -10.52
CA SER A 139 -7.18 -0.10 -10.33
C SER A 139 -8.27 0.29 -11.35
N PRO A 140 -9.04 -0.68 -11.89
CA PRO A 140 -9.04 -2.12 -11.59
C PRO A 140 -7.86 -2.88 -12.21
N VAL A 141 -7.82 -4.21 -12.06
CA VAL A 141 -6.91 -5.11 -12.79
C VAL A 141 -6.85 -4.76 -14.29
N GLY A 142 -5.64 -4.74 -14.87
CA GLY A 142 -5.39 -4.30 -16.24
C GLY A 142 -5.14 -2.80 -16.40
N SER A 143 -5.36 -1.99 -15.36
CA SER A 143 -4.96 -0.58 -15.34
C SER A 143 -3.45 -0.47 -15.14
N GLY A 144 -2.78 0.40 -15.89
CA GLY A 144 -1.35 0.67 -15.71
C GLY A 144 -0.50 -0.61 -15.66
N PHE A 145 0.14 -0.85 -14.50
CA PHE A 145 0.96 -2.04 -14.28
C PHE A 145 0.25 -3.20 -13.55
N SER A 146 -1.01 -3.02 -13.14
CA SER A 146 -1.79 -4.08 -12.50
C SER A 146 -2.16 -5.19 -13.47
N TYR A 147 -2.04 -6.45 -13.04
CA TYR A 147 -2.21 -7.61 -13.93
C TYR A 147 -2.89 -8.79 -13.24
N ALA A 148 -3.34 -9.76 -14.04
CA ALA A 148 -3.73 -11.08 -13.59
C ALA A 148 -2.84 -12.17 -14.23
N THR A 149 -2.63 -13.27 -13.51
CA THR A 149 -1.89 -14.43 -14.06
C THR A 149 -2.76 -15.33 -14.95
N THR A 150 -4.08 -15.22 -14.85
CA THR A 150 -5.04 -15.93 -15.71
C THR A 150 -5.93 -14.97 -16.48
N ASN A 151 -6.47 -15.42 -17.62
CA ASN A 151 -7.38 -14.60 -18.42
C ASN A 151 -8.67 -14.28 -17.67
N GLU A 152 -9.16 -15.21 -16.86
CA GLU A 152 -10.36 -15.04 -16.03
C GLU A 152 -10.18 -13.91 -15.02
N GLY A 153 -8.97 -13.72 -14.48
CA GLY A 153 -8.67 -12.65 -13.52
C GLY A 153 -8.77 -11.24 -14.09
N PHE A 154 -8.74 -11.07 -15.42
CA PHE A 154 -9.01 -9.77 -16.06
C PHE A 154 -10.50 -9.42 -16.11
N GLY A 155 -11.39 -10.37 -15.80
CA GLY A 155 -12.82 -10.12 -15.67
C GLY A 155 -13.11 -9.22 -14.47
N THR A 156 -13.55 -7.98 -14.73
CA THR A 156 -13.77 -6.99 -13.67
C THR A 156 -15.14 -6.30 -13.78
N SER A 157 -15.60 -5.76 -12.66
CA SER A 157 -16.78 -4.91 -12.49
C SER A 157 -16.55 -4.00 -11.28
N ASP A 158 -17.38 -2.96 -11.10
CA ASP A 158 -17.26 -2.06 -9.94
C ASP A 158 -17.23 -2.83 -8.62
N THR A 159 -18.08 -3.85 -8.47
CA THR A 159 -18.15 -4.67 -7.25
C THR A 159 -16.88 -5.49 -7.04
N ILE A 160 -16.29 -6.03 -8.10
CA ILE A 160 -15.03 -6.78 -8.02
C ILE A 160 -13.89 -5.84 -7.67
N ALA A 161 -13.80 -4.69 -8.34
CA ALA A 161 -12.77 -3.69 -8.09
C ALA A 161 -12.81 -3.16 -6.64
N ILE A 162 -14.01 -2.89 -6.10
CA ILE A 162 -14.18 -2.46 -4.70
C ILE A 162 -13.68 -3.54 -3.73
N LYS A 163 -14.06 -4.80 -3.94
CA LYS A 163 -13.59 -5.92 -3.10
C LYS A 163 -12.05 -6.06 -3.15
N GLN A 164 -11.47 -5.96 -4.35
CA GLN A 164 -10.03 -6.00 -4.55
C GLN A 164 -9.33 -4.81 -3.86
N LEU A 165 -9.90 -3.60 -3.92
CA LEU A 165 -9.37 -2.41 -3.25
C LEU A 165 -9.44 -2.50 -1.71
N VAL A 166 -10.48 -3.12 -1.15
CA VAL A 166 -10.54 -3.42 0.30
C VAL A 166 -9.41 -4.38 0.70
N ILE A 167 -9.21 -5.46 -0.07
CA ILE A 167 -8.13 -6.42 0.18
C ILE A 167 -6.77 -5.74 0.04
N PHE A 168 -6.60 -4.93 -1.01
CA PHE A 168 -5.41 -4.12 -1.25
C PHE A 168 -5.06 -3.29 -0.03
N LEU A 169 -5.99 -2.44 0.43
CA LEU A 169 -5.73 -1.49 1.50
C LEU A 169 -5.40 -2.20 2.82
N ARG A 170 -6.12 -3.29 3.13
CA ARG A 170 -5.86 -4.11 4.31
C ARG A 170 -4.44 -4.68 4.28
N LYS A 171 -4.08 -5.39 3.21
CA LYS A 171 -2.75 -6.02 3.09
C LYS A 171 -1.63 -4.99 3.07
N TRP A 172 -1.85 -3.87 2.38
CA TRP A 172 -0.89 -2.77 2.36
C TRP A 172 -0.66 -2.21 3.77
N MET A 173 -1.72 -2.00 4.56
CA MET A 173 -1.61 -1.56 5.95
C MET A 173 -0.95 -2.60 6.87
N ASP A 174 -1.16 -3.89 6.64
CA ASP A 174 -0.47 -4.97 7.37
C ASP A 174 1.05 -4.93 7.13
N GLU A 175 1.47 -4.58 5.91
CA GLU A 175 2.89 -4.39 5.56
C GLU A 175 3.45 -3.02 6.00
N HIS A 176 2.59 -2.04 6.26
CA HIS A 176 2.95 -0.68 6.66
C HIS A 176 2.27 -0.24 7.97
N PRO A 177 2.50 -0.96 9.09
CA PRO A 177 1.79 -0.75 10.34
C PRO A 177 1.99 0.66 10.94
N GLN A 178 3.07 1.35 10.55
CA GLN A 178 3.33 2.73 10.96
C GLN A 178 2.27 3.75 10.49
N PHE A 179 1.49 3.43 9.45
CA PHE A 179 0.43 4.33 8.96
C PHE A 179 -0.97 4.03 9.53
N LEU A 180 -1.11 3.02 10.40
CA LEU A 180 -2.41 2.65 10.99
C LEU A 180 -3.04 3.76 11.84
N SER A 181 -2.21 4.62 12.44
CA SER A 181 -2.68 5.76 13.24
C SER A 181 -2.98 7.02 12.43
N ASN A 182 -2.61 7.04 11.14
CA ASN A 182 -2.80 8.22 10.31
C ASN A 182 -4.28 8.35 9.92
N PRO A 183 -4.85 9.57 9.90
CA PRO A 183 -6.19 9.77 9.35
C PRO A 183 -6.24 9.30 7.89
N LEU A 184 -7.14 8.35 7.60
CA LEU A 184 -7.35 7.82 6.26
C LEU A 184 -8.37 8.67 5.48
N TYR A 185 -8.00 9.07 4.28
CA TYR A 185 -8.88 9.67 3.29
C TYR A 185 -8.87 8.83 2.02
N ILE A 186 -10.04 8.66 1.40
CA ILE A 186 -10.18 7.97 0.12
C ILE A 186 -10.68 9.00 -0.89
N GLY A 187 -9.90 9.20 -1.94
CA GLY A 187 -10.15 10.18 -2.98
C GLY A 187 -9.99 9.59 -4.37
N GLY A 188 -10.47 10.32 -5.36
CA GLY A 188 -10.29 9.95 -6.75
C GLY A 188 -10.94 10.94 -7.71
N GLU A 189 -10.73 10.69 -9.00
CA GLU A 189 -11.14 11.58 -10.09
C GLU A 189 -11.98 10.85 -11.15
N SER A 190 -12.84 11.58 -11.85
CA SER A 190 -13.66 11.06 -12.95
C SER A 190 -14.52 9.84 -12.55
N TYR A 191 -14.39 8.69 -13.22
CA TYR A 191 -15.16 7.46 -12.94
C TYR A 191 -15.02 6.97 -11.49
N SER A 192 -13.92 7.32 -10.81
CA SER A 192 -13.75 7.04 -9.38
C SER A 192 -14.78 7.74 -8.49
N GLY A 193 -15.56 8.70 -9.00
CA GLY A 193 -16.75 9.21 -8.34
C GLY A 193 -17.84 8.15 -8.07
N ILE A 194 -17.82 7.00 -8.76
CA ILE A 194 -18.66 5.83 -8.47
C ILE A 194 -17.96 4.90 -7.47
N VAL A 195 -16.68 4.62 -7.71
CA VAL A 195 -15.90 3.63 -6.94
C VAL A 195 -15.62 4.12 -5.50
N VAL A 196 -15.21 5.38 -5.32
CA VAL A 196 -14.78 5.94 -4.03
C VAL A 196 -15.90 5.92 -2.99
N PRO A 197 -17.14 6.38 -3.26
CA PRO A 197 -18.21 6.31 -2.28
C PRO A 197 -18.56 4.86 -1.88
N ALA A 198 -18.59 3.96 -2.86
CA ALA A 198 -18.94 2.56 -2.61
C ALA A 198 -17.83 1.82 -1.83
N LEU A 199 -16.56 2.09 -2.13
CA LEU A 199 -15.41 1.60 -1.37
C LEU A 199 -15.43 2.11 0.08
N THR A 200 -15.67 3.41 0.27
CA THR A 200 -15.73 4.02 1.60
C THR A 200 -16.84 3.40 2.44
N LEU A 201 -18.02 3.17 1.85
CA LEU A 201 -19.14 2.51 2.51
C LEU A 201 -18.82 1.06 2.89
N GLU A 202 -18.12 0.33 2.04
CA GLU A 202 -17.73 -1.05 2.33
C GLU A 202 -16.71 -1.11 3.48
N ILE A 203 -15.73 -0.21 3.49
CA ILE A 203 -14.76 -0.09 4.60
C ILE A 203 -15.46 0.26 5.92
N ASP A 204 -16.36 1.24 5.91
CA ASP A 204 -17.13 1.62 7.11
C ASP A 204 -17.94 0.44 7.66
N ARG A 205 -18.61 -0.31 6.79
CA ARG A 205 -19.34 -1.53 7.17
C ARG A 205 -18.43 -2.57 7.80
N LEU A 206 -17.24 -2.80 7.25
CA LEU A 206 -16.28 -3.77 7.79
C LEU A 206 -15.77 -3.33 9.17
N ILE A 207 -15.45 -2.05 9.33
CA ILE A 207 -15.04 -1.47 10.63
C ILE A 207 -16.18 -1.61 11.66
N SER A 208 -17.43 -1.35 11.26
CA SER A 208 -18.59 -1.44 12.17
C SER A 208 -18.83 -2.84 12.74
N LYS A 209 -18.36 -3.88 12.04
CA LYS A 209 -18.45 -5.29 12.43
C LYS A 209 -17.28 -5.75 13.29
N LEU A 210 -16.20 -4.97 13.40
CA LEU A 210 -15.10 -5.31 14.29
C LEU A 210 -15.60 -5.32 15.74
N PRO A 211 -15.14 -6.27 16.56
CA PRO A 211 -15.47 -6.28 17.98
C PRO A 211 -15.05 -4.93 18.57
N LYS A 212 -16.00 -4.21 19.18
CA LYS A 212 -15.76 -2.93 19.88
C LYS A 212 -15.01 -3.14 21.20
N THR A 213 -14.07 -4.07 21.23
CA THR A 213 -13.19 -4.28 22.37
C THR A 213 -12.23 -3.11 22.44
N CYS A 214 -12.32 -2.36 23.55
CA CYS A 214 -11.49 -1.22 23.94
C CYS A 214 -11.88 0.14 23.33
N LEU A 215 -13.17 0.54 23.38
CA LEU A 215 -13.54 1.94 23.11
C LEU A 215 -13.56 2.84 24.35
N PHE A 216 -13.60 2.29 25.57
CA PHE A 216 -13.36 3.06 26.81
C PHE A 216 -12.78 2.10 27.87
N ASP A 217 -11.57 2.45 28.33
CA ASP A 217 -10.81 1.96 29.48
C ASP A 217 -10.27 0.51 29.48
N ASP A 218 -8.96 0.42 29.73
CA ASP A 218 -8.11 -0.75 30.04
C ASP A 218 -7.99 -1.89 29.01
N CYS A 219 -6.96 -1.78 28.15
CA CYS A 219 -6.38 -2.94 27.49
C CYS A 219 -4.84 -2.89 27.62
N GLY A 220 -4.29 -3.80 28.44
CA GLY A 220 -2.87 -4.15 28.45
C GLY A 220 -2.40 -4.71 27.09
N PRO A 221 -1.12 -5.06 26.94
CA PRO A 221 -0.52 -5.29 25.63
C PRO A 221 -1.26 -6.36 24.84
N TYR A 222 -1.63 -6.00 23.61
CA TYR A 222 -2.28 -6.85 22.62
C TYR A 222 -1.52 -8.17 22.42
N VAL A 223 -2.21 -9.30 22.63
CA VAL A 223 -1.73 -10.65 22.31
C VAL A 223 -2.50 -11.13 21.07
N PRO A 224 -1.83 -11.40 19.93
CA PRO A 224 -2.50 -11.89 18.74
C PRO A 224 -3.04 -13.31 18.98
N THR A 225 -4.35 -13.51 18.89
CA THR A 225 -4.95 -14.85 18.83
C THR A 225 -4.86 -15.39 17.40
N GLN A 226 -4.40 -16.64 17.28
CA GLN A 226 -4.29 -17.37 16.03
C GLN A 226 -5.62 -17.40 15.26
N SER A 227 -5.53 -17.05 13.97
CA SER A 227 -6.33 -17.52 12.83
C SER A 227 -7.70 -18.13 13.17
N SER A 228 -8.75 -17.33 13.08
CA SER A 228 -10.08 -17.84 12.75
C SER A 228 -10.25 -17.78 11.24
N ALA A 229 -10.23 -18.95 10.59
CA ALA A 229 -10.66 -19.12 9.22
C ALA A 229 -12.06 -18.50 9.05
N VAL A 230 -12.17 -17.51 8.17
CA VAL A 230 -13.48 -17.00 7.75
C VAL A 230 -14.01 -18.01 6.74
N GLU A 231 -15.06 -18.73 7.15
CA GLU A 231 -15.87 -19.61 6.34
C GLU A 231 -16.34 -18.90 5.06
N THR A 232 -15.89 -19.40 3.92
CA THR A 232 -16.45 -19.11 2.60
C THR A 232 -17.72 -19.94 2.39
N GLU A 233 -18.81 -19.57 3.04
CA GLU A 233 -20.16 -20.03 2.69
C GLU A 233 -21.13 -18.85 2.81
N ASP A 234 -21.12 -17.94 1.83
CA ASP A 234 -22.30 -17.15 1.45
C ASP A 234 -21.99 -16.28 0.21
N ILE A 235 -21.65 -16.93 -0.90
CA ILE A 235 -21.74 -16.33 -2.24
C ILE A 235 -22.29 -17.37 -3.21
N LYS A 236 -23.59 -17.63 -3.12
CA LYS A 236 -24.43 -18.06 -4.25
C LYS A 236 -25.80 -17.39 -4.11
N GLN A 237 -25.91 -16.18 -4.66
CA GLN A 237 -27.10 -15.69 -5.35
C GLN A 237 -26.74 -14.45 -6.17
#